data_AF-A0A956G327-F1
#
_entry.id   AF-A0A956G327-F1
#
_cell.length_a   1.000
_cell.length_b   1.000
_cell.length_c   1.000
_cell.angle_alpha   90.00
_cell.angle_beta   90.00
_cell.angle_gamma   90.00
#
_symmetry.space_group_name_H-M   'P 1'
#
loop_
_entity.id
_entity.type
_entity.pdbx_description
1 polymer ?
#
loop_
_entity_poly.entity_id
_entity_poly.type
_entity_poly.pdbx_seq_one_letter_code
_entity_poly.pdbx_strand_id
1 'polypeptide(L)'
;MSERIAGVLVLVLGVVVGSAACSDSSSKTDAAARDVRADTPSAGDGLGTGDGPGSSDGPGNSDGPIATDGPAGDGATVSGLRCNGNTPFGATISAACSAPSDCIAVEHTTDCCGTNIVIGINKADKAAFDSAEAACDASWPACGCASQPTKTEDGSTVLGSAKAAATCVNGRCVSYIEGCGKPCGSGEACYGCVNGPSTTFACSTSCTMKSDCTDAAKPECASGLGAQRFCNAQATCNAP
;
A
#
# COMPACT_ATOMS: atom_id res chain seq x y z
N MET A 1 -47.44 -17.63 -16.84
CA MET A 1 -47.47 -16.31 -16.18
C MET A 1 -46.32 -15.54 -16.77
N SER A 2 -46.65 -14.48 -17.52
CA SER A 2 -45.79 -13.75 -18.44
C SER A 2 -45.58 -12.37 -17.83
N GLU A 3 -44.37 -12.08 -17.36
CA GLU A 3 -44.04 -10.75 -16.83
C GLU A 3 -43.06 -10.03 -17.75
N ARG A 4 -43.44 -8.78 -18.04
CA ARG A 4 -42.88 -7.91 -19.06
C ARG A 4 -41.64 -7.20 -18.50
N ILE A 5 -40.54 -7.28 -19.23
CA ILE A 5 -39.33 -6.49 -18.97
C ILE A 5 -39.58 -5.08 -19.51
N ALA A 6 -39.75 -4.11 -18.62
CA ALA A 6 -39.75 -2.69 -18.94
C ALA A 6 -38.29 -2.21 -19.03
N GLY A 7 -37.84 -1.90 -20.25
CA GLY A 7 -36.54 -1.31 -20.50
C GLY A 7 -36.48 0.14 -20.01
N VAL A 8 -35.60 0.41 -19.05
CA VAL A 8 -35.26 1.77 -18.63
C VAL A 8 -34.09 2.23 -19.50
N LEU A 9 -34.40 3.11 -20.45
CA LEU A 9 -33.44 3.83 -21.29
C LEU A 9 -32.86 4.99 -20.49
N VAL A 10 -31.63 4.87 -20.01
CA VAL A 10 -30.91 5.97 -19.33
C VAL A 10 -30.21 6.82 -20.40
N LEU A 11 -30.67 8.06 -20.53
CA LEU A 11 -30.13 9.07 -21.44
C LEU A 11 -29.03 9.84 -20.67
N VAL A 12 -27.76 9.59 -21.01
CA VAL A 12 -26.62 10.32 -20.42
C VAL A 12 -26.39 11.60 -21.22
N LEU A 13 -26.76 12.74 -20.65
CA LEU A 13 -26.37 14.06 -21.15
C LEU A 13 -24.86 14.27 -20.91
N GLY A 14 -24.12 14.50 -22.00
CA GLY A 14 -22.71 14.89 -21.94
C GLY A 14 -22.57 16.33 -21.44
N VAL A 15 -21.84 16.50 -20.33
CA VAL A 15 -21.34 17.80 -19.87
C VAL A 15 -19.87 17.89 -20.28
N VAL A 16 -19.56 18.86 -21.14
CA VAL A 16 -18.20 19.19 -21.56
C VAL A 16 -17.67 20.23 -20.58
N VAL A 17 -16.64 19.88 -19.78
CA VAL A 17 -15.98 20.82 -18.87
C VAL A 17 -14.62 21.19 -19.44
N GLY A 18 -14.42 22.48 -19.66
CA GLY A 18 -13.20 23.06 -20.26
C GLY A 18 -11.99 22.99 -19.33
N SER A 19 -10.83 22.74 -19.92
CA SER A 19 -9.52 22.69 -19.25
C SER A 19 -9.03 24.10 -18.93
N ALA A 20 -8.84 24.42 -17.64
CA ALA A 20 -8.13 25.60 -17.20
C ALA A 20 -6.64 25.28 -17.08
N ALA A 21 -5.79 26.03 -17.78
CA ALA A 21 -4.34 25.94 -17.70
C ALA A 21 -3.84 26.63 -16.42
N CYS A 22 -3.21 25.88 -15.52
CA CYS A 22 -2.41 26.43 -14.43
C CYS A 22 -1.01 26.78 -14.94
N SER A 23 -0.58 28.01 -14.68
CA SER A 23 0.73 28.54 -15.05
C SER A 23 1.77 28.18 -13.99
N ASP A 24 2.86 27.53 -14.40
CA ASP A 24 4.07 27.30 -13.60
C ASP A 24 4.77 28.62 -13.26
N SER A 25 4.99 28.87 -11.97
CA SER A 25 5.87 29.93 -11.47
C SER A 25 7.14 29.30 -10.90
N SER A 26 8.16 29.14 -11.74
CA SER A 26 9.50 28.75 -11.32
C SER A 26 10.20 29.92 -10.61
N SER A 27 10.51 29.77 -9.32
CA SER A 27 11.45 30.64 -8.61
C SER A 27 12.76 29.90 -8.38
N LYS A 28 13.75 30.22 -9.23
CA LYS A 28 15.15 29.90 -9.00
C LYS A 28 15.66 30.73 -7.81
N THR A 29 16.26 30.08 -6.82
CA THR A 29 17.19 30.74 -5.91
C THR A 29 18.54 30.05 -6.02
N ASP A 30 19.49 30.83 -6.51
CA ASP A 30 20.91 30.52 -6.59
C ASP A 30 21.60 30.69 -5.22
N ALA A 31 22.68 29.93 -5.06
CA ALA A 31 23.89 30.24 -4.28
C ALA A 31 23.82 30.28 -2.73
N ALA A 32 24.53 29.33 -2.11
CA ALA A 32 25.76 29.65 -1.38
C ALA A 32 26.58 28.38 -1.13
N ALA A 33 27.71 28.26 -1.84
CA ALA A 33 28.80 27.38 -1.47
C ALA A 33 29.41 27.85 -0.15
N ARG A 34 29.56 26.94 0.82
CA ARG A 34 30.51 27.10 1.92
C ARG A 34 31.50 25.95 1.88
N ASP A 35 32.66 26.31 1.36
CA ASP A 35 33.96 25.67 1.53
C ASP A 35 34.28 25.52 3.03
N VAL A 36 34.50 24.30 3.49
CA VAL A 36 35.23 24.02 4.73
C VAL A 36 36.27 22.96 4.43
N ARG A 37 37.50 23.42 4.23
CA ARG A 37 38.72 22.62 4.27
C ARG A 37 39.19 22.40 5.72
N ALA A 38 39.64 21.17 5.94
CA ALA A 38 40.90 20.76 6.56
C ALA A 38 40.93 20.23 8.02
N ASP A 39 41.65 19.09 8.09
CA ASP A 39 42.51 18.56 9.15
C ASP A 39 41.89 17.86 10.38
N THR A 40 42.00 16.52 10.43
CA THR A 40 43.13 15.82 11.12
C THR A 40 42.95 14.29 11.12
N PRO A 41 44.05 13.50 11.09
CA PRO A 41 44.02 12.05 11.27
C PRO A 41 44.19 11.68 12.75
N SER A 42 43.43 10.69 13.23
CA SER A 42 43.77 10.03 14.49
C SER A 42 43.55 8.53 14.35
N ALA A 43 44.67 7.83 14.17
CA ALA A 43 44.78 6.40 14.41
C ALA A 43 44.66 6.17 15.92
N GLY A 44 43.71 5.33 16.31
CA GLY A 44 43.55 4.86 17.67
C GLY A 44 43.32 3.36 17.64
N ASP A 45 44.41 2.61 17.82
CA ASP A 45 44.40 1.18 18.08
C ASP A 45 43.71 0.93 19.43
N GLY A 46 42.63 0.15 19.43
CA GLY A 46 41.86 -0.18 20.63
C GLY A 46 41.46 -1.65 20.63
N LEU A 47 42.40 -2.52 21.01
CA LEU A 47 42.13 -3.90 21.39
C LEU A 47 41.31 -3.91 22.68
N GLY A 48 40.08 -4.42 22.60
CA GLY A 48 39.19 -4.62 23.75
C GLY A 48 38.43 -5.92 23.62
N THR A 49 39.04 -7.01 24.08
CA THR A 49 38.37 -8.27 24.41
C THR A 49 37.48 -8.06 25.64
N GLY A 50 36.20 -8.38 25.51
CA GLY A 50 35.22 -8.29 26.59
C GLY A 50 34.08 -9.27 26.38
N ASP A 51 34.36 -10.55 26.64
CA ASP A 51 33.34 -11.57 26.83
C ASP A 51 32.61 -11.33 28.15
N GLY A 52 31.27 -11.32 28.11
CA GLY A 52 30.41 -11.25 29.30
C GLY A 52 28.96 -11.59 28.97
N PRO A 53 28.33 -12.61 29.61
CA PRO A 53 26.98 -13.05 29.30
C PRO A 53 25.94 -12.34 30.18
N GLY A 54 24.75 -12.07 29.63
CA GLY A 54 23.64 -11.52 30.41
C GLY A 54 22.31 -11.42 29.66
N SER A 55 21.36 -12.28 30.02
CA SER A 55 19.92 -12.28 29.70
C SER A 55 19.27 -10.89 29.82
N SER A 56 18.16 -10.56 29.15
CA SER A 56 16.81 -11.06 29.45
C SER A 56 15.80 -10.48 28.48
N ASP A 57 14.82 -11.29 28.11
CA ASP A 57 13.66 -10.98 27.28
C ASP A 57 12.75 -9.89 27.87
N GLY A 58 12.23 -9.02 27.01
CA GLY A 58 11.19 -8.03 27.31
C GLY A 58 10.27 -7.83 26.09
N PRO A 59 8.97 -7.56 26.30
CA PRO A 59 7.91 -7.94 25.36
C PRO A 59 7.81 -6.99 24.17
N GLY A 60 7.56 -7.59 23.01
CA GLY A 60 7.52 -6.93 21.72
C GLY A 60 6.26 -6.15 21.42
N ASN A 61 6.40 -5.29 20.42
CA ASN A 61 5.39 -4.87 19.46
C ASN A 61 6.13 -4.78 18.11
N SER A 62 6.37 -5.93 17.50
CA SER A 62 6.91 -6.00 16.15
C SER A 62 5.75 -6.27 15.22
N ASP A 63 5.44 -5.32 14.34
CA ASP A 63 4.80 -5.59 13.06
C ASP A 63 5.73 -6.54 12.29
N GLY A 64 5.59 -7.83 12.58
CA GLY A 64 6.45 -8.86 12.05
C GLY A 64 6.17 -9.09 10.57
N PRO A 65 7.20 -9.34 9.74
CA PRO A 65 6.99 -9.78 8.37
C PRO A 65 6.20 -11.09 8.38
N ILE A 66 5.15 -11.15 7.56
CA ILE A 66 4.34 -12.35 7.34
C ILE A 66 5.28 -13.46 6.85
N ALA A 67 5.37 -14.56 7.61
CA ALA A 67 6.16 -15.72 7.26
C ALA A 67 5.66 -16.32 5.94
N THR A 68 6.53 -16.36 4.93
CA THR A 68 6.36 -17.18 3.73
C THR A 68 7.07 -18.51 3.93
N ASP A 69 6.51 -19.58 3.36
CA ASP A 69 7.10 -20.92 3.18
C ASP A 69 6.58 -22.02 4.13
N GLY A 70 5.25 -22.15 4.22
CA GLY A 70 4.57 -23.38 4.61
C GLY A 70 3.94 -24.08 3.37
N PRO A 71 3.77 -25.42 3.38
CA PRO A 71 3.15 -26.13 2.27
C PRO A 71 1.77 -25.57 1.95
N ALA A 72 1.52 -25.34 0.66
CA ALA A 72 0.23 -24.88 0.16
C ALA A 72 -0.84 -25.92 0.47
N GLY A 73 -1.79 -25.56 1.33
CA GLY A 73 -2.96 -26.37 1.62
C GLY A 73 -3.11 -26.63 3.10
N ASP A 74 -3.78 -25.69 3.77
CA ASP A 74 -4.75 -25.95 4.84
C ASP A 74 -5.41 -24.60 5.20
N GLY A 75 -6.30 -24.14 4.31
CA GLY A 75 -7.27 -23.07 4.62
C GLY A 75 -6.68 -21.76 5.14
N ALA A 76 -5.87 -21.07 4.32
CA ALA A 76 -5.49 -19.68 4.62
C ALA A 76 -6.77 -18.87 4.87
N THR A 77 -6.93 -18.32 6.06
CA THR A 77 -8.04 -17.43 6.42
C THR A 77 -7.51 -16.03 6.59
N VAL A 78 -8.32 -15.03 6.22
CA VAL A 78 -7.99 -13.63 6.54
C VAL A 78 -8.11 -13.47 8.05
N SER A 79 -6.97 -13.39 8.72
CA SER A 79 -6.91 -13.18 10.15
C SER A 79 -6.97 -11.69 10.50
N GLY A 80 -7.59 -11.35 11.61
CA GLY A 80 -7.56 -9.98 12.15
C GLY A 80 -8.67 -9.04 11.65
N LEU A 81 -9.61 -9.51 10.81
CA LEU A 81 -10.79 -8.71 10.45
C LEU A 81 -11.64 -8.43 11.67
N ARG A 82 -11.95 -7.15 11.88
CA ARG A 82 -12.73 -6.65 13.01
C ARG A 82 -13.56 -5.47 12.53
N CYS A 83 -14.74 -5.30 13.11
CA CYS A 83 -15.51 -4.08 12.90
C CYS A 83 -14.90 -3.00 13.81
N ASN A 84 -15.60 -2.58 14.86
CA ASN A 84 -15.11 -1.59 15.81
C ASN A 84 -14.40 -2.23 17.03
N GLY A 85 -13.11 -1.93 17.21
CA GLY A 85 -12.31 -2.31 18.37
C GLY A 85 -12.11 -3.82 18.52
N ASN A 86 -12.81 -4.44 19.48
CA ASN A 86 -12.76 -5.89 19.73
C ASN A 86 -13.94 -6.65 19.10
N THR A 87 -14.80 -5.98 18.35
CA THR A 87 -15.96 -6.61 17.70
C THR A 87 -15.49 -7.50 16.54
N PRO A 88 -15.75 -8.82 16.58
CA PRO A 88 -15.36 -9.70 15.50
C PRO A 88 -16.14 -9.40 14.22
N PHE A 89 -15.53 -9.65 13.06
CA PHE A 89 -16.13 -9.45 11.74
C PHE A 89 -17.41 -10.28 11.49
N GLY A 90 -17.59 -11.39 12.22
CA GLY A 90 -18.82 -12.21 12.15
C GLY A 90 -18.85 -13.23 11.01
N ALA A 91 -17.86 -13.21 10.10
CA ALA A 91 -17.68 -14.23 9.07
C ALA A 91 -16.22 -14.73 9.05
N THR A 92 -16.05 -16.04 8.82
CA THR A 92 -14.75 -16.62 8.48
C THR A 92 -14.54 -16.47 6.99
N ILE A 93 -13.57 -15.65 6.59
CA ILE A 93 -13.27 -15.37 5.18
C ILE A 93 -11.98 -16.10 4.80
N SER A 94 -12.06 -16.95 3.78
CA SER A 94 -10.91 -17.64 3.22
C SER A 94 -10.10 -16.69 2.36
N ALA A 95 -8.79 -16.74 2.56
CA ALA A 95 -7.79 -16.23 1.63
C ALA A 95 -7.21 -17.36 0.77
N ALA A 96 -7.68 -18.61 0.87
CA ALA A 96 -7.10 -19.71 0.11
C ALA A 96 -7.41 -19.61 -1.39
N CYS A 97 -6.45 -20.00 -2.24
CA CYS A 97 -6.61 -20.03 -3.69
C CYS A 97 -5.76 -21.12 -4.34
N SER A 98 -6.14 -21.54 -5.54
CA SER A 98 -5.33 -22.41 -6.40
C SER A 98 -4.83 -21.67 -7.65
N ALA A 99 -5.55 -20.65 -8.10
CA ALA A 99 -5.21 -19.81 -9.24
C ALA A 99 -5.57 -18.34 -8.98
N PRO A 100 -4.96 -17.38 -9.71
CA PRO A 100 -5.31 -15.96 -9.60
C PRO A 100 -6.80 -15.66 -9.82
N SER A 101 -7.48 -16.45 -10.66
CA SER A 101 -8.93 -16.31 -10.93
C SER A 101 -9.83 -16.60 -9.72
N ASP A 102 -9.28 -17.27 -8.70
CA ASP A 102 -9.98 -17.56 -7.45
C ASP A 102 -9.97 -16.36 -6.51
N CYS A 103 -9.16 -15.34 -6.79
CA CYS A 103 -8.97 -14.20 -5.92
C CYS A 103 -9.78 -12.99 -6.37
N ILE A 104 -10.25 -12.22 -5.39
CA ILE A 104 -10.85 -10.89 -5.59
C ILE A 104 -10.32 -9.94 -4.51
N ALA A 105 -10.10 -8.69 -4.89
CA ALA A 105 -9.78 -7.61 -3.97
C ALA A 105 -11.08 -7.02 -3.40
N VAL A 106 -11.16 -6.88 -2.08
CA VAL A 106 -12.28 -6.23 -1.38
C VAL A 106 -11.74 -5.20 -0.39
N GLU A 107 -12.51 -4.15 -0.14
CA GLU A 107 -12.16 -3.11 0.84
C GLU A 107 -12.78 -3.44 2.20
N HIS A 108 -12.00 -3.27 3.25
CA HIS A 108 -12.41 -3.41 4.64
C HIS A 108 -12.08 -2.13 5.41
N THR A 109 -13.07 -1.56 6.09
CA THR A 109 -12.90 -0.39 6.96
C THR A 109 -12.30 -0.82 8.29
N THR A 110 -11.10 -0.34 8.61
CA THR A 110 -10.33 -0.76 9.79
C THR A 110 -10.50 0.14 11.02
N ASP A 111 -10.97 1.36 10.82
CA ASP A 111 -11.20 2.32 11.90
C ASP A 111 -12.40 3.24 11.60
N CYS A 112 -12.84 3.95 12.64
CA CYS A 112 -13.96 4.87 12.51
C CYS A 112 -13.64 6.16 11.74
N CYS A 113 -12.37 6.38 11.36
CA CYS A 113 -11.98 7.46 10.46
C CYS A 113 -12.22 7.11 8.99
N GLY A 114 -12.63 5.87 8.69
CA GLY A 114 -12.80 5.40 7.32
C GLY A 114 -11.47 5.04 6.67
N THR A 115 -10.48 4.59 7.45
CA THR A 115 -9.26 4.01 6.89
C THR A 115 -9.57 2.64 6.31
N ASN A 116 -9.37 2.50 5.00
CA ASN A 116 -9.62 1.24 4.30
C ASN A 116 -8.33 0.45 4.08
N ILE A 117 -8.42 -0.87 4.21
CA ILE A 117 -7.45 -1.82 3.67
C ILE A 117 -8.12 -2.65 2.59
N VAL A 118 -7.46 -2.80 1.45
CA VAL A 118 -7.83 -3.76 0.43
C VAL A 118 -7.19 -5.08 0.77
N ILE A 119 -7.98 -6.14 0.83
CA ILE A 119 -7.52 -7.51 1.11
C ILE A 119 -7.87 -8.44 -0.06
N GLY A 120 -7.01 -9.42 -0.30
CA GLY A 120 -7.28 -10.51 -1.23
C GLY A 120 -8.06 -11.61 -0.53
N ILE A 121 -9.24 -11.95 -1.06
CA ILE A 121 -10.06 -13.04 -0.54
C ILE A 121 -10.39 -14.05 -1.64
N ASN A 122 -10.78 -15.26 -1.23
CA ASN A 122 -11.39 -16.20 -2.16
C ASN A 122 -12.71 -15.63 -2.70
N LYS A 123 -12.87 -15.65 -4.01
CA LYS A 123 -14.03 -15.09 -4.71
C LYS A 123 -15.35 -15.73 -4.28
N ALA A 124 -15.34 -16.99 -3.84
CA ALA A 124 -16.53 -17.67 -3.33
C ALA A 124 -17.07 -17.02 -2.05
N ASP A 125 -16.21 -16.35 -1.26
CA ASP A 125 -16.58 -15.74 0.01
C ASP A 125 -17.05 -14.29 -0.12
N LYS A 126 -17.09 -13.72 -1.34
CA LYS A 126 -17.45 -12.31 -1.59
C LYS A 126 -18.80 -11.92 -0.97
N ALA A 127 -19.82 -12.77 -1.11
CA ALA A 127 -21.14 -12.48 -0.56
C ALA A 127 -21.16 -12.49 0.98
N ALA A 128 -20.39 -13.39 1.61
CA ALA A 128 -20.27 -13.43 3.07
C ALA A 128 -19.50 -12.22 3.59
N PHE A 129 -18.42 -11.83 2.89
CA PHE A 129 -17.67 -10.61 3.17
C PHE A 129 -18.56 -9.37 3.10
N ASP A 130 -19.30 -9.19 2.00
CA ASP A 130 -20.17 -8.01 1.81
C ASP A 130 -21.24 -7.89 2.91
N SER A 131 -21.82 -9.02 3.33
CA SER A 131 -22.80 -9.05 4.41
C SER A 131 -22.18 -8.69 5.77
N ALA A 132 -20.95 -9.12 6.04
CA ALA A 132 -20.22 -8.83 7.26
C ALA A 132 -19.75 -7.36 7.30
N GLU A 133 -19.22 -6.85 6.18
CA GLU A 133 -18.80 -5.45 6.04
C GLU A 133 -19.98 -4.50 6.25
N ALA A 134 -21.15 -4.79 5.66
CA ALA A 134 -22.35 -3.99 5.89
C ALA A 134 -22.79 -3.96 7.37
N ALA A 135 -22.57 -5.05 8.11
CA ALA A 135 -22.82 -5.07 9.55
C ALA A 135 -21.75 -4.27 10.33
N CYS A 136 -20.48 -4.32 9.90
CA CYS A 136 -19.42 -3.48 10.46
C CYS A 136 -19.68 -1.99 10.24
N ASP A 137 -20.11 -1.60 9.04
CA ASP A 137 -20.40 -0.21 8.67
C ASP A 137 -21.44 0.42 9.60
N ALA A 138 -22.48 -0.34 9.95
CA ALA A 138 -23.52 0.10 10.88
C ALA A 138 -23.02 0.29 12.33
N SER A 139 -21.86 -0.25 12.69
CA SER A 139 -21.30 -0.21 14.05
C SER A 139 -20.35 0.97 14.31
N TRP A 140 -19.94 1.70 13.26
CA TRP A 140 -19.00 2.80 13.39
C TRP A 140 -19.69 4.10 13.83
N PRO A 141 -19.23 4.74 14.92
CA PRO A 141 -19.68 6.09 15.26
C PRO A 141 -19.07 7.12 14.30
N ALA A 142 -19.71 8.28 14.20
CA ALA A 142 -19.12 9.43 13.50
C ALA A 142 -17.91 9.96 14.30
N CYS A 143 -16.70 9.67 13.86
CA CYS A 143 -15.47 10.05 14.57
C CYS A 143 -14.92 11.45 14.22
N GLY A 144 -15.40 12.09 13.16
CA GLY A 144 -15.01 13.47 12.80
C GLY A 144 -13.55 13.66 12.36
N CYS A 145 -12.85 12.56 12.05
CA CYS A 145 -11.50 12.57 11.48
C CYS A 145 -11.54 12.42 9.95
N ALA A 146 -10.45 12.81 9.29
CA ALA A 146 -10.27 12.58 7.86
C ALA A 146 -9.87 11.13 7.57
N SER A 147 -10.43 10.57 6.50
CA SER A 147 -10.06 9.24 6.01
C SER A 147 -8.59 9.18 5.62
N GLN A 148 -7.93 8.10 6.02
CA GLN A 148 -6.55 7.83 5.64
C GLN A 148 -6.49 7.16 4.26
N PRO A 149 -5.34 7.23 3.57
CA PRO A 149 -5.17 6.55 2.29
C PRO A 149 -5.39 5.04 2.40
N THR A 150 -6.15 4.49 1.46
CA THR A 150 -6.39 3.06 1.34
C THR A 150 -5.08 2.30 1.07
N LYS A 151 -4.84 1.19 1.79
CA LYS A 151 -3.65 0.35 1.60
C LYS A 151 -3.98 -1.04 1.06
N THR A 152 -3.05 -1.71 0.41
CA THR A 152 -3.12 -3.14 0.03
C THR A 152 -2.28 -4.00 0.99
N GLU A 153 -2.41 -5.33 0.92
CA GLU A 153 -1.68 -6.28 1.77
C GLU A 153 -0.16 -6.26 1.53
N ASP A 154 0.28 -5.87 0.33
CA ASP A 154 1.70 -5.67 0.02
C ASP A 154 2.26 -4.30 0.49
N GLY A 155 1.47 -3.54 1.26
CA GLY A 155 1.88 -2.25 1.82
C GLY A 155 1.75 -1.07 0.85
N SER A 156 1.33 -1.31 -0.39
CA SER A 156 1.09 -0.24 -1.36
C SER A 156 -0.08 0.66 -0.95
N THR A 157 -0.03 1.92 -1.36
CA THR A 157 -1.11 2.88 -1.13
C THR A 157 -1.89 3.10 -2.42
N VAL A 158 -3.21 2.94 -2.38
CA VAL A 158 -4.11 3.21 -3.50
C VAL A 158 -4.28 4.73 -3.60
N LEU A 159 -3.77 5.32 -4.69
CA LEU A 159 -3.79 6.76 -4.92
C LEU A 159 -4.45 7.12 -6.25
N GLY A 160 -5.19 8.23 -6.27
CA GLY A 160 -5.83 8.75 -7.48
C GLY A 160 -6.75 7.72 -8.13
N SER A 161 -6.47 7.39 -9.39
CA SER A 161 -7.23 6.40 -10.18
C SER A 161 -6.61 5.00 -10.15
N ALA A 162 -5.61 4.74 -9.31
CA ALA A 162 -5.03 3.41 -9.18
C ALA A 162 -6.11 2.42 -8.71
N LYS A 163 -6.07 1.21 -9.26
CA LYS A 163 -6.99 0.13 -8.87
C LYS A 163 -6.22 -0.92 -8.10
N ALA A 164 -6.85 -1.49 -7.08
CA ALA A 164 -6.34 -2.68 -6.44
C ALA A 164 -6.85 -3.93 -7.18
N ALA A 165 -6.02 -4.96 -7.19
CA ALA A 165 -6.31 -6.29 -7.70
C ALA A 165 -5.89 -7.31 -6.64
N ALA A 166 -6.25 -8.58 -6.83
CA ALA A 166 -5.77 -9.68 -6.00
C ALA A 166 -5.24 -10.81 -6.89
N THR A 167 -4.22 -11.51 -6.41
CA THR A 167 -3.65 -12.68 -7.10
C THR A 167 -3.34 -13.78 -6.11
N CYS A 168 -3.13 -15.00 -6.62
CA CYS A 168 -2.80 -16.14 -5.79
C CYS A 168 -1.27 -16.27 -5.63
N VAL A 169 -0.77 -16.05 -4.43
CA VAL A 169 0.65 -16.20 -4.06
C VAL A 169 0.75 -17.29 -3.01
N ASN A 170 1.45 -18.38 -3.33
CA ASN A 170 1.69 -19.49 -2.41
C ASN A 170 0.41 -20.06 -1.76
N GLY A 171 -0.68 -20.17 -2.53
CA GLY A 171 -1.97 -20.67 -2.06
C GLY A 171 -2.80 -19.67 -1.24
N ARG A 172 -2.38 -18.40 -1.18
CA ARG A 172 -3.08 -17.30 -0.50
C ARG A 172 -3.36 -16.15 -1.46
N CYS A 173 -4.59 -15.62 -1.44
CA CYS A 173 -4.96 -14.40 -2.11
C CYS A 173 -4.28 -13.21 -1.43
N VAL A 174 -3.59 -12.40 -2.22
CA VAL A 174 -2.89 -11.20 -1.76
C VAL A 174 -3.32 -10.04 -2.64
N SER A 175 -3.76 -8.94 -2.03
CA SER A 175 -4.07 -7.70 -2.74
C SER A 175 -2.82 -6.88 -3.08
N TYR A 176 -2.88 -6.17 -4.20
CA TYR A 176 -1.81 -5.30 -4.71
C TYR A 176 -2.39 -4.24 -5.64
N ILE A 177 -1.59 -3.25 -6.06
CA ILE A 177 -2.02 -2.28 -7.08
C ILE A 177 -1.90 -2.89 -8.47
N GLU A 178 -3.00 -2.94 -9.22
CA GLU A 178 -3.10 -3.57 -10.55
C GLU A 178 -2.02 -3.05 -11.51
N GLY A 179 -1.70 -1.75 -11.44
CA GLY A 179 -0.66 -1.12 -12.26
C GLY A 179 0.74 -1.71 -12.09
N CYS A 180 1.07 -2.28 -10.93
CA CYS A 180 2.34 -2.98 -10.69
C CYS A 180 2.37 -4.41 -11.25
N GLY A 181 1.22 -4.95 -11.69
CA GLY A 181 1.09 -6.28 -12.30
C GLY A 181 1.20 -7.46 -11.33
N LYS A 182 1.81 -7.28 -10.16
CA LYS A 182 1.95 -8.28 -9.09
C LYS A 182 2.16 -7.61 -7.73
N PRO A 183 1.98 -8.35 -6.61
CA PRO A 183 2.40 -7.91 -5.29
C PRO A 183 3.90 -7.59 -5.24
N CYS A 184 4.25 -6.53 -4.53
CA CYS A 184 5.65 -6.15 -4.32
C CYS A 184 6.38 -7.10 -3.36
N GLY A 185 7.72 -7.13 -3.47
CA GLY A 185 8.56 -7.93 -2.59
C GLY A 185 8.52 -7.43 -1.14
N SER A 186 9.03 -8.23 -0.22
CA SER A 186 9.13 -7.81 1.19
C SER A 186 9.93 -6.50 1.33
N GLY A 187 9.36 -5.53 2.04
CA GLY A 187 9.97 -4.20 2.21
C GLY A 187 9.81 -3.25 1.01
N GLU A 188 9.12 -3.65 -0.04
CA GLU A 188 8.76 -2.80 -1.17
C GLU A 188 7.26 -2.51 -1.16
N ALA A 189 6.88 -1.36 -1.72
CA ALA A 189 5.50 -0.99 -1.99
C ALA A 189 5.38 -0.52 -3.45
N CYS A 190 4.21 -0.71 -4.05
CA CYS A 190 3.90 -0.19 -5.37
C CYS A 190 3.73 1.32 -5.28
N TYR A 191 4.52 2.05 -6.08
CA TYR A 191 4.37 3.49 -6.25
C TYR A 191 3.98 3.81 -7.68
N GLY A 192 3.07 4.78 -7.83
CA GLY A 192 2.75 5.40 -9.10
C GLY A 192 3.56 6.67 -9.29
N CYS A 193 4.07 6.85 -10.51
CA CYS A 193 4.86 7.99 -10.94
C CYS A 193 4.23 8.58 -12.19
N VAL A 194 3.81 9.84 -12.12
CA VAL A 194 3.18 10.55 -13.24
C VAL A 194 4.26 11.29 -14.03
N ASN A 195 4.35 10.95 -15.32
CA ASN A 195 5.26 11.57 -16.27
C ASN A 195 4.42 12.10 -17.45
N GLY A 196 3.90 13.31 -17.32
CA GLY A 196 2.97 13.89 -18.29
C GLY A 196 1.63 13.12 -18.32
N PRO A 197 1.16 12.63 -19.49
CA PRO A 197 -0.11 11.90 -19.59
C PRO A 197 -0.01 10.43 -19.15
N SER A 198 1.16 9.95 -18.76
CA SER A 198 1.42 8.55 -18.45
C SER A 198 1.71 8.35 -16.98
N THR A 199 1.04 7.38 -16.36
CA THR A 199 1.37 6.88 -15.03
C THR A 199 2.14 5.58 -15.16
N THR A 200 3.35 5.56 -14.63
CA THR A 200 4.18 4.34 -14.51
C THR A 200 4.10 3.83 -13.09
N PHE A 201 4.08 2.51 -12.92
CA PHE A 201 4.04 1.87 -11.61
C PHE A 201 5.25 0.96 -11.45
N ALA A 202 5.84 0.95 -10.27
CA ALA A 202 6.91 0.03 -9.92
C ALA A 202 6.90 -0.29 -8.43
N CYS A 203 7.45 -1.44 -8.06
CA CYS A 203 7.74 -1.76 -6.66
C CYS A 203 9.04 -1.06 -6.26
N SER A 204 9.07 -0.43 -5.09
CA SER A 204 10.30 0.09 -4.50
C SER A 204 10.18 0.30 -3.00
N THR A 205 11.33 0.39 -2.34
CA THR A 205 11.45 0.74 -0.93
C THR A 205 11.10 2.21 -0.72
N SER A 206 10.40 2.51 0.37
CA SER A 206 10.19 3.88 0.82
C SER A 206 11.51 4.51 1.25
N CYS A 207 11.61 5.82 1.14
CA CYS A 207 12.82 6.54 1.52
C CYS A 207 12.47 7.90 2.10
N THR A 208 13.30 8.39 3.01
CA THR A 208 13.22 9.76 3.53
C THR A 208 14.39 10.59 3.01
N MET A 209 15.51 9.95 2.72
CA MET A 209 16.72 10.55 2.17
C MET A 209 17.40 9.61 1.17
N LYS A 210 18.34 10.16 0.39
CA LYS A 210 19.03 9.42 -0.68
C LYS A 210 19.76 8.18 -0.16
N SER A 211 20.34 8.23 1.02
CA SER A 211 21.08 7.11 1.61
C SER A 211 20.22 5.90 1.95
N ASP A 212 18.90 6.06 2.01
CA ASP A 212 17.97 4.94 2.23
C ASP A 212 17.89 4.05 0.97
N CYS A 213 18.31 4.57 -0.18
CA CYS A 213 18.29 3.89 -1.46
C CYS A 213 19.59 3.14 -1.73
N THR A 214 19.65 1.90 -1.26
CA THR A 214 20.83 1.03 -1.40
C THR A 214 20.89 0.30 -2.74
N ASP A 215 19.78 0.25 -3.49
CA ASP A 215 19.75 -0.33 -4.83
C ASP A 215 20.40 0.63 -5.83
N ALA A 216 21.50 0.20 -6.45
CA ALA A 216 22.22 0.96 -7.45
C ALA A 216 21.36 1.27 -8.70
N ALA A 217 20.32 0.48 -8.98
CA ALA A 217 19.38 0.74 -10.05
C ALA A 217 18.36 1.84 -9.68
N LYS A 218 18.23 2.18 -8.39
CA LYS A 218 17.25 3.16 -7.88
C LYS A 218 17.88 4.12 -6.86
N PRO A 219 18.93 4.88 -7.22
CA PRO A 219 19.77 5.59 -6.24
C PRO A 219 19.13 6.88 -5.71
N GLU A 220 18.00 7.34 -6.25
CA GLU A 220 17.40 8.62 -5.88
C GLU A 220 16.13 8.44 -5.05
N CYS A 221 16.01 9.21 -3.99
CA CYS A 221 14.78 9.27 -3.20
C CYS A 221 13.82 10.32 -3.76
N ALA A 222 12.89 9.90 -4.62
CA ALA A 222 11.96 10.77 -5.33
C ALA A 222 10.56 10.78 -4.70
N SER A 223 9.84 11.90 -4.84
CA SER A 223 8.43 11.99 -4.44
C SER A 223 7.55 11.29 -5.48
N GLY A 224 6.70 10.38 -5.03
CA GLY A 224 5.71 9.72 -5.89
C GLY A 224 4.39 10.49 -5.94
N LEU A 225 3.33 9.81 -6.39
CA LEU A 225 1.96 10.26 -6.13
C LEU A 225 1.74 10.43 -4.61
N GLY A 226 1.15 11.55 -4.21
CA GLY A 226 0.91 11.89 -2.80
C GLY A 226 2.17 12.36 -2.05
N ALA A 227 2.15 12.31 -0.72
CA ALA A 227 3.28 12.72 0.15
C ALA A 227 4.33 11.60 0.34
N GLN A 228 4.23 10.49 -0.39
CA GLN A 228 5.11 9.33 -0.24
C GLN A 228 6.38 9.49 -1.08
N ARG A 229 7.50 8.99 -0.56
CA ARG A 229 8.82 9.04 -1.23
C ARG A 229 9.38 7.63 -1.36
N PHE A 230 9.92 7.33 -2.53
CA PHE A 230 10.42 6.00 -2.89
C PHE A 230 11.73 6.07 -3.65
N CYS A 231 12.53 5.01 -3.53
CA CYS A 231 13.75 4.87 -4.30
C CYS A 231 13.44 4.68 -5.79
N ASN A 232 14.03 5.47 -6.67
CA ASN A 232 13.75 5.43 -8.10
C ASN A 232 15.03 5.55 -8.92
N ALA A 233 14.99 4.99 -10.13
CA ALA A 233 16.05 5.11 -11.13
C ALA A 233 16.18 6.54 -11.66
N GLN A 234 15.10 7.32 -11.59
CA GLN A 234 15.02 8.69 -12.12
C GLN A 234 14.64 9.67 -11.01
N ALA A 235 15.29 10.83 -11.01
CA ALA A 235 15.00 11.92 -10.07
C ALA A 235 13.63 12.58 -10.29
N THR A 236 13.06 12.46 -11.49
CA THR A 236 11.84 13.15 -11.90
C THR A 236 10.66 12.19 -11.93
N CYS A 237 10.09 11.87 -10.77
CA CYS A 237 8.65 11.68 -10.70
C CYS A 237 8.06 13.04 -10.41
N ASN A 238 7.39 13.64 -11.39
CA ASN A 238 6.65 14.85 -11.09
C ASN A 238 5.43 14.43 -10.27
N ALA A 239 5.36 14.93 -9.03
CA ALA A 239 4.09 14.96 -8.34
C ALA A 239 3.10 15.75 -9.23
N PRO A 240 1.88 15.24 -9.47
CA PRO A 240 0.87 15.94 -10.25
C PRO A 240 0.49 17.28 -9.61
#